data_AF-A0A502M9T4-F1
#
_entry.id   AF-A0A502M9T4-F1
#
_cell.length_a   1.000
_cell.length_b   1.000
_cell.length_c   1.000
_cell.angle_alpha   90.00
_cell.angle_beta   90.00
_cell.angle_gamma   90.00
#
_symmetry.space_group_name_H-M   'P 1'
#
loop_
_entity.id
_entity.type
_entity.pdbx_description
1 polymer ?
#
loop_
_entity_poly.entity_id
_entity_poly.type
_entity_poly.pdbx_seq_one_letter_code
_entity_poly.pdbx_strand_id
1 'polypeptide(L)'
;MFAEGRTKTLHYTSGGPGAAIATAGFDLADVQSVEQLNALPAGMKGLIWLNESSGVTPRFIDRVKPFIGNPRLFGFRLCDEPDITGKYHSPAVSPAALKAEADWIRANAPEAVTFITLMDMGSFEAPSFMNTFNPANTGIDLFGLDPYPVRGRAFDLDFIDRTVEAAVAAGIPLDRIVPVFQAFGGGSWKTRTGAATDTYILPTPDQANQIFARWATYSPAPVFDFAYAWGSQNGDIKLGSTSPEAIKLRLAFKAHNTEQ
;
A
#
# COMPACT_ATOMS: atom_id res chain seq x y z
N MET A 1 -16.97 6.67 12.03
CA MET A 1 -16.78 8.14 12.04
C MET A 1 -15.32 8.40 11.67
N PHE A 2 -14.93 8.12 10.41
CA PHE A 2 -13.50 7.98 10.03
C PHE A 2 -12.90 9.21 9.32
N ALA A 3 -13.66 10.29 9.15
CA ALA A 3 -13.25 11.39 8.26
C ALA A 3 -13.45 12.81 8.82
N GLU A 4 -13.99 13.01 10.02
CA GLU A 4 -14.34 14.38 10.50
C GLU A 4 -13.14 15.20 11.04
N GLY A 5 -11.91 14.90 10.65
CA GLY A 5 -10.75 15.70 11.11
C GLY A 5 -9.43 15.57 10.37
N ARG A 6 -9.33 14.75 9.31
CA ARG A 6 -8.09 14.65 8.51
C ARG A 6 -8.31 15.35 7.17
N THR A 7 -7.87 16.60 7.09
CA THR A 7 -7.98 17.43 5.88
C THR A 7 -6.84 17.24 4.89
N LYS A 8 -5.83 16.43 5.23
CA LYS A 8 -4.63 16.20 4.42
C LYS A 8 -4.41 14.70 4.21
N THR A 9 -4.15 14.31 2.96
CA THR A 9 -3.63 13.00 2.57
C THR A 9 -2.25 12.78 3.19
N LEU A 10 -2.02 11.63 3.82
CA LEU A 10 -0.66 11.21 4.19
C LEU A 10 0.03 10.48 3.02
N HIS A 11 1.34 10.58 2.93
CA HIS A 11 2.13 9.97 1.87
C HIS A 11 3.03 8.88 2.45
N TYR A 12 2.74 7.63 2.08
CA TYR A 12 3.43 6.44 2.55
C TYR A 12 4.39 5.88 1.52
N THR A 13 5.49 5.31 1.98
CA THR A 13 6.35 4.45 1.17
C THR A 13 6.84 3.27 2.00
N SER A 14 6.94 2.11 1.37
CA SER A 14 7.50 0.91 1.99
C SER A 14 9.02 0.90 1.92
N GLY A 15 9.63 0.51 3.04
CA GLY A 15 11.08 0.59 3.24
C GLY A 15 11.64 2.01 3.30
N GLY A 16 12.88 2.12 3.78
CA GLY A 16 13.62 3.39 3.83
C GLY A 16 13.73 4.01 5.22
N PRO A 17 14.85 4.69 5.53
CA PRO A 17 14.96 5.44 6.79
C PRO A 17 13.99 6.63 6.82
N GLY A 18 13.33 6.85 7.95
CA GLY A 18 12.37 7.97 8.13
C GLY A 18 12.94 9.33 7.73
N ALA A 19 14.19 9.62 8.09
CA ALA A 19 14.87 10.86 7.69
C ALA A 19 15.04 10.98 6.17
N ALA A 20 15.29 9.88 5.47
CA ALA A 20 15.50 9.90 4.02
C ALA A 20 14.18 10.13 3.26
N ILE A 21 13.11 9.41 3.65
CA ILE A 21 11.81 9.53 2.99
C ILE A 21 11.17 10.92 3.24
N ALA A 22 11.42 11.50 4.43
CA ALA A 22 10.99 12.86 4.75
C ALA A 22 11.54 13.91 3.76
N THR A 23 12.80 13.77 3.32
CA THR A 23 13.38 14.70 2.33
C THR A 23 12.70 14.65 0.96
N ALA A 24 12.01 13.55 0.68
CA ALA A 24 11.21 13.32 -0.52
C ALA A 24 9.72 13.61 -0.31
N GLY A 25 9.33 14.21 0.81
CA GLY A 25 7.96 14.66 1.08
C GLY A 25 7.05 13.61 1.71
N PHE A 26 7.52 12.38 1.96
CA PHE A 26 6.71 11.37 2.65
C PHE A 26 6.55 11.72 4.13
N ASP A 27 5.33 11.56 4.66
CA ASP A 27 4.99 11.83 6.06
C ASP A 27 4.35 10.61 6.79
N LEU A 28 4.22 9.47 6.11
CA LEU A 28 3.88 8.17 6.71
C LEU A 28 5.00 7.16 6.43
N ALA A 29 5.60 6.60 7.49
CA ALA A 29 6.74 5.70 7.39
C ALA A 29 6.36 4.24 7.66
N ASP A 30 6.98 3.32 6.91
CA ASP A 30 7.00 1.89 7.23
C ASP A 30 7.94 1.64 8.42
N VAL A 31 7.39 1.13 9.52
CA VAL A 31 8.12 0.92 10.77
C VAL A 31 7.78 -0.45 11.37
N GLN A 32 8.70 -0.99 12.16
CA GLN A 32 8.60 -2.33 12.74
C GLN A 32 8.87 -2.34 14.25
N SER A 33 9.31 -1.22 14.83
CA SER A 33 9.59 -1.11 16.27
C SER A 33 9.20 0.24 16.86
N VAL A 34 9.01 0.29 18.18
CA VAL A 34 8.67 1.52 18.91
C VAL A 34 9.82 2.53 18.81
N GLU A 35 11.06 2.06 18.77
CA GLU A 35 12.25 2.90 18.60
C GLU A 35 12.24 3.59 17.23
N GLN A 36 11.92 2.86 16.16
CA GLN A 36 11.80 3.45 14.81
C GLN A 36 10.67 4.49 14.78
N LEU A 37 9.52 4.18 15.37
CA LEU A 37 8.37 5.09 15.47
C LEU A 37 8.72 6.38 16.22
N ASN A 38 9.42 6.26 17.35
CA ASN A 38 9.86 7.39 18.16
C ASN A 38 11.03 8.18 17.54
N ALA A 39 11.78 7.56 16.62
CA ALA A 39 12.88 8.21 15.90
C ALA A 39 12.41 8.97 14.65
N LEU A 40 11.14 8.85 14.25
CA LEU A 40 10.63 9.56 13.08
C LEU A 40 10.81 11.09 13.22
N PRO A 41 11.11 11.81 12.12
CA PRO A 41 11.04 13.25 12.08
C PRO A 41 9.71 13.83 12.60
N ALA A 42 9.73 15.06 13.11
CA ALA A 42 8.54 15.72 13.60
C ALA A 42 7.46 15.83 12.50
N GLY A 43 6.20 15.64 12.88
CA GLY A 43 5.05 15.64 11.96
C GLY A 43 4.78 14.31 11.28
N MET A 44 5.77 13.40 11.20
CA MET A 44 5.55 12.09 10.59
C MET A 44 4.79 11.13 11.51
N LYS A 45 4.11 10.18 10.89
CA LYS A 45 3.47 9.04 11.55
C LYS A 45 4.08 7.72 11.06
N GLY A 46 3.82 6.64 11.78
CA GLY A 46 4.22 5.28 11.38
C GLY A 46 3.03 4.37 11.10
N LEU A 47 3.14 3.60 10.01
CA LEU A 47 2.30 2.46 9.68
C LEU A 47 3.11 1.20 9.98
N ILE A 48 2.64 0.37 10.93
CA ILE A 48 3.41 -0.79 11.39
C ILE A 48 3.23 -1.95 10.42
N TRP A 49 4.32 -2.47 9.85
CA TRP A 49 4.27 -3.71 9.07
C TRP A 49 4.18 -4.93 9.99
N LEU A 50 3.02 -5.60 9.99
CA LEU A 50 2.79 -6.80 10.77
C LEU A 50 3.12 -8.06 9.96
N ASN A 51 2.74 -8.22 8.70
CA ASN A 51 2.86 -9.54 8.06
C ASN A 51 2.21 -10.66 8.92
N GLU A 52 1.04 -10.39 9.47
CA GLU A 52 0.23 -11.34 10.22
C GLU A 52 -1.13 -11.46 9.51
N SER A 53 -1.65 -12.68 9.46
CA SER A 53 -2.91 -13.00 8.79
C SER A 53 -3.52 -14.31 9.31
N SER A 54 -3.15 -14.68 10.54
CA SER A 54 -3.46 -15.97 11.18
C SER A 54 -4.42 -15.83 12.36
N GLY A 55 -4.99 -14.63 12.56
CA GLY A 55 -5.88 -14.32 13.66
C GLY A 55 -5.12 -13.78 14.88
N VAL A 56 -5.86 -13.56 15.97
CA VAL A 56 -5.33 -12.99 17.22
C VAL A 56 -4.51 -14.04 17.98
N THR A 57 -3.32 -14.32 17.49
CA THR A 57 -2.34 -15.20 18.14
C THR A 57 -1.55 -14.45 19.22
N PRO A 58 -0.86 -15.14 20.14
CA PRO A 58 0.06 -14.49 21.07
C PRO A 58 1.11 -13.63 20.36
N ARG A 59 1.66 -14.13 19.23
CA ARG A 59 2.62 -13.38 18.40
C ARG A 59 2.02 -12.09 17.86
N PHE A 60 0.79 -12.12 17.35
CA PHE A 60 0.08 -10.92 16.90
C PHE A 60 -0.05 -9.90 18.03
N ILE A 61 -0.51 -10.34 19.21
CA ILE A 61 -0.67 -9.45 20.38
C ILE A 61 0.68 -8.83 20.77
N ASP A 62 1.74 -9.62 20.86
CA ASP A 62 3.08 -9.15 21.25
C ASP A 62 3.65 -8.13 20.27
N ARG A 63 3.26 -8.19 19.00
CA ARG A 63 3.68 -7.23 17.97
C ARG A 63 2.85 -5.96 17.98
N VAL A 64 1.56 -6.01 18.31
CA VAL A 64 0.67 -4.83 18.30
C VAL A 64 0.79 -4.04 19.60
N LYS A 65 0.79 -4.75 20.74
CA LYS A 65 0.71 -4.16 22.09
C LYS A 65 1.74 -3.05 22.37
N PRO A 66 3.02 -3.13 21.94
CA PRO A 66 4.02 -2.08 22.22
C PRO A 66 3.67 -0.70 21.64
N PHE A 67 2.83 -0.65 20.61
CA PHE A 67 2.51 0.60 19.90
C PHE A 67 1.26 1.30 20.46
N ILE A 68 0.48 0.63 21.31
CA ILE A 68 -0.78 1.15 21.83
C ILE A 68 -0.53 2.43 22.64
N GLY A 69 -1.29 3.48 22.31
CA GLY A 69 -1.18 4.80 22.95
C GLY A 69 0.01 5.64 22.48
N ASN A 70 0.85 5.14 21.55
CA ASN A 70 1.90 5.96 20.98
C ASN A 70 1.29 7.05 20.06
N PRO A 71 1.54 8.35 20.32
CA PRO A 71 0.91 9.42 19.56
C PRO A 71 1.36 9.50 18.09
N ARG A 72 2.43 8.78 17.71
CA ARG A 72 2.92 8.72 16.32
C ARG A 72 2.39 7.52 15.54
N LEU A 73 1.70 6.59 16.21
CA LEU A 73 1.05 5.47 15.53
C LEU A 73 -0.08 6.00 14.64
N PHE A 74 -0.03 5.65 13.35
CA PHE A 74 -1.15 5.87 12.44
C PHE A 74 -2.00 4.61 12.28
N GLY A 75 -1.37 3.44 12.16
CA GLY A 75 -2.09 2.20 11.92
C GLY A 75 -1.20 0.98 11.80
N PHE A 76 -1.80 -0.12 11.37
CA PHE A 76 -1.15 -1.41 11.14
C PHE A 76 -1.43 -1.87 9.71
N ARG A 77 -0.37 -2.22 8.98
CA ARG A 77 -0.43 -2.96 7.71
C ARG A 77 -0.36 -4.45 8.02
N LEU A 78 -1.49 -5.14 7.93
CA LEU A 78 -1.61 -6.52 8.41
C LEU A 78 -0.91 -7.50 7.46
N CYS A 79 -1.28 -7.46 6.19
CA CYS A 79 -0.80 -8.40 5.18
C CYS A 79 -0.64 -7.71 3.83
N ASP A 80 0.31 -8.21 3.05
CA ASP A 80 0.55 -7.83 1.66
C ASP A 80 0.02 -8.96 0.79
N GLU A 81 -0.91 -8.64 -0.11
CA GLU A 81 -1.54 -9.59 -1.03
C GLU A 81 -1.96 -10.91 -0.36
N PRO A 82 -2.89 -10.87 0.62
CA PRO A 82 -3.38 -12.10 1.25
C PRO A 82 -3.99 -13.01 0.19
N ASP A 83 -3.57 -14.27 0.16
CA ASP A 83 -4.06 -15.26 -0.79
C ASP A 83 -5.11 -16.16 -0.12
N ILE A 84 -6.38 -15.98 -0.49
CA ILE A 84 -7.49 -16.79 0.03
C ILE A 84 -7.41 -18.27 -0.40
N THR A 85 -6.65 -18.59 -1.44
CA THR A 85 -6.57 -19.93 -2.03
C THR A 85 -5.40 -20.75 -1.49
N GLY A 86 -4.36 -20.10 -0.97
CA GLY A 86 -3.13 -20.76 -0.54
C GLY A 86 -2.19 -21.18 -1.67
N LYS A 87 -2.55 -20.88 -2.93
CA LYS A 87 -1.86 -21.38 -4.13
C LYS A 87 -0.60 -20.60 -4.46
N TYR A 88 -0.65 -19.29 -4.27
CA TYR A 88 0.41 -18.34 -4.56
C TYR A 88 1.19 -18.02 -3.29
N HIS A 89 0.49 -17.85 -2.16
CA HIS A 89 1.07 -17.68 -0.83
C HIS A 89 0.48 -18.73 0.12
N SER A 90 1.33 -19.50 0.80
CA SER A 90 0.89 -20.52 1.77
C SER A 90 1.23 -20.09 3.20
N PRO A 91 0.33 -20.30 4.17
CA PRO A 91 -1.00 -20.90 4.05
C PRO A 91 -2.06 -19.94 3.45
N ALA A 92 -3.20 -20.50 3.04
CA ALA A 92 -4.37 -19.71 2.65
C ALA A 92 -4.81 -18.78 3.79
N VAL A 93 -5.11 -17.53 3.45
CA VAL A 93 -5.56 -16.51 4.40
C VAL A 93 -7.08 -16.52 4.52
N SER A 94 -7.58 -16.63 5.75
CA SER A 94 -9.01 -16.59 6.03
C SER A 94 -9.49 -15.15 6.23
N PRO A 95 -10.61 -14.71 5.60
CA PRO A 95 -11.22 -13.43 5.92
C PRO A 95 -11.58 -13.28 7.41
N ALA A 96 -11.97 -14.39 8.06
CA ALA A 96 -12.29 -14.41 9.49
C ALA A 96 -11.06 -14.18 10.38
N ALA A 97 -9.86 -14.61 9.93
CA ALA A 97 -8.61 -14.36 10.64
C ALA A 97 -8.25 -12.87 10.61
N LEU A 98 -8.30 -12.24 9.43
CA LEU A 98 -8.11 -10.80 9.29
C LEU A 98 -9.16 -10.01 10.07
N LYS A 99 -10.42 -10.49 10.10
CA LYS A 99 -11.47 -9.90 10.94
C LYS A 99 -11.16 -9.94 12.42
N ALA A 100 -10.68 -11.07 12.92
CA ALA A 100 -10.30 -11.18 14.32
C ALA A 100 -9.17 -10.19 14.67
N GLU A 101 -8.16 -10.06 13.81
CA GLU A 101 -7.05 -9.11 13.98
C GLU A 101 -7.54 -7.65 13.95
N ALA A 102 -8.38 -7.30 12.97
CA ALA A 102 -8.92 -5.94 12.84
C ALA A 102 -9.83 -5.56 14.01
N ASP A 103 -10.71 -6.46 14.46
CA ASP A 103 -11.59 -6.23 15.60
C ASP A 103 -10.77 -6.09 16.90
N TRP A 104 -9.70 -6.86 17.06
CA TRP A 104 -8.82 -6.74 18.22
C TRP A 104 -8.06 -5.41 18.22
N ILE A 105 -7.51 -4.97 17.09
CA ILE A 105 -6.87 -3.65 16.95
C ILE A 105 -7.87 -2.55 17.28
N ARG A 106 -9.09 -2.61 16.72
CA ARG A 106 -10.13 -1.62 16.98
C ARG A 106 -10.51 -1.52 18.46
N ALA A 107 -10.56 -2.65 19.17
CA ALA A 107 -10.89 -2.68 20.59
C ALA A 107 -9.74 -2.17 21.50
N ASN A 108 -8.48 -2.31 21.08
CA ASN A 108 -7.31 -2.03 21.93
C ASN A 108 -6.51 -0.78 21.51
N ALA A 109 -6.67 -0.33 20.26
CA ALA A 109 -6.04 0.83 19.66
C ALA A 109 -7.04 1.56 18.73
N PRO A 110 -8.15 2.12 19.27
CA PRO A 110 -9.28 2.60 18.47
C PRO A 110 -8.94 3.73 17.47
N GLU A 111 -7.83 4.44 17.69
CA GLU A 111 -7.35 5.51 16.79
C GLU A 111 -6.51 4.99 15.61
N ALA A 112 -6.09 3.72 15.66
CA ALA A 112 -5.22 3.11 14.66
C ALA A 112 -6.06 2.52 13.51
N VAL A 113 -5.67 2.79 12.27
CA VAL A 113 -6.30 2.17 11.09
C VAL A 113 -5.70 0.80 10.80
N THR A 114 -6.49 -0.06 10.19
CA THR A 114 -6.03 -1.33 9.62
C THR A 114 -5.97 -1.25 8.10
N PHE A 115 -4.89 -1.79 7.52
CA PHE A 115 -4.61 -1.72 6.10
C PHE A 115 -4.09 -3.05 5.55
N ILE A 116 -4.52 -3.42 4.34
CA ILE A 116 -3.93 -4.49 3.53
C ILE A 116 -3.75 -4.00 2.10
N THR A 117 -2.75 -4.50 1.38
CA THR A 117 -2.73 -4.44 -0.09
C THR A 117 -3.47 -5.67 -0.62
N LEU A 118 -4.39 -5.50 -1.56
CA LEU A 118 -5.19 -6.61 -2.09
C LEU A 118 -4.45 -7.35 -3.19
N MET A 119 -4.52 -8.68 -3.13
CA MET A 119 -4.08 -9.52 -4.24
C MET A 119 -5.11 -9.46 -5.38
N ASP A 120 -4.69 -9.06 -6.57
CA ASP A 120 -5.50 -9.25 -7.78
C ASP A 120 -5.51 -10.74 -8.16
N MET A 121 -6.70 -11.35 -8.11
CA MET A 121 -6.90 -12.76 -8.46
C MET A 121 -7.21 -12.97 -9.95
N GLY A 122 -7.33 -11.87 -10.70
CA GLY A 122 -7.61 -11.84 -12.13
C GLY A 122 -6.35 -11.77 -13.00
N SER A 123 -6.43 -10.95 -14.04
CA SER A 123 -5.32 -10.65 -14.94
C SER A 123 -5.21 -9.16 -15.21
N PHE A 124 -4.13 -8.75 -15.86
CA PHE A 124 -3.93 -7.37 -16.29
C PHE A 124 -5.08 -6.80 -17.16
N GLU A 125 -5.67 -7.63 -18.01
CA GLU A 125 -6.81 -7.26 -18.86
C GLU A 125 -8.15 -7.33 -18.10
N ALA A 126 -8.26 -8.19 -17.08
CA ALA A 126 -9.49 -8.41 -16.33
C ALA A 126 -9.19 -8.66 -14.84
N PRO A 127 -8.89 -7.59 -14.07
CA PRO A 127 -8.67 -7.68 -12.63
C PRO A 127 -9.89 -8.24 -11.92
N SER A 128 -9.67 -8.93 -10.80
CA SER A 128 -10.78 -9.42 -9.99
C SER A 128 -10.41 -9.59 -8.52
N PHE A 129 -11.27 -9.05 -7.67
CA PHE A 129 -11.23 -9.23 -6.22
C PHE A 129 -12.48 -9.98 -5.71
N MET A 130 -13.33 -10.49 -6.61
CA MET A 130 -14.57 -11.15 -6.23
C MET A 130 -14.32 -12.38 -5.35
N ASN A 131 -15.11 -12.51 -4.29
CA ASN A 131 -15.03 -13.61 -3.31
C ASN A 131 -13.67 -13.69 -2.56
N THR A 132 -12.98 -12.55 -2.40
CA THR A 132 -11.74 -12.46 -1.63
C THR A 132 -11.96 -11.71 -0.30
N PHE A 133 -11.38 -10.53 -0.14
CA PHE A 133 -11.38 -9.72 1.07
C PHE A 133 -12.03 -8.37 0.81
N ASN A 134 -12.97 -7.98 1.66
CA ASN A 134 -13.64 -6.68 1.59
C ASN A 134 -14.03 -6.22 3.00
N PRO A 135 -14.45 -4.95 3.18
CA PRO A 135 -14.81 -4.44 4.51
C PRO A 135 -15.85 -5.29 5.26
N ALA A 136 -16.80 -5.89 4.54
CA ALA A 136 -17.90 -6.62 5.16
C ALA A 136 -17.44 -7.94 5.79
N ASN A 137 -16.48 -8.64 5.17
CA ASN A 137 -16.00 -9.93 5.66
C ASN A 137 -14.72 -9.86 6.50
N THR A 138 -13.90 -8.81 6.35
CA THR A 138 -12.66 -8.62 7.13
C THR A 138 -12.74 -7.52 8.17
N GLY A 139 -13.68 -6.58 8.08
CA GLY A 139 -13.68 -5.41 8.95
C GLY A 139 -12.44 -4.52 8.85
N ILE A 140 -11.60 -4.68 7.81
CA ILE A 140 -10.43 -3.82 7.55
C ILE A 140 -10.90 -2.41 7.15
N ASP A 141 -10.14 -1.40 7.55
CA ASP A 141 -10.49 0.00 7.32
C ASP A 141 -10.10 0.44 5.90
N LEU A 142 -8.89 0.11 5.44
CA LEU A 142 -8.30 0.60 4.19
C LEU A 142 -7.71 -0.52 3.32
N PHE A 143 -7.84 -0.39 2.01
CA PHE A 143 -7.45 -1.40 1.02
C PHE A 143 -6.59 -0.77 -0.08
N GLY A 144 -5.36 -1.22 -0.19
CA GLY A 144 -4.42 -0.81 -1.23
C GLY A 144 -4.71 -1.56 -2.52
N LEU A 145 -4.81 -0.81 -3.62
CA LEU A 145 -4.88 -1.36 -4.96
C LEU A 145 -3.60 -0.97 -5.69
N ASP A 146 -2.88 -1.94 -6.23
CA ASP A 146 -1.57 -1.75 -6.84
C ASP A 146 -1.48 -2.14 -8.33
N PRO A 147 -2.36 -1.59 -9.18
CA PRO A 147 -2.18 -1.66 -10.61
C PRO A 147 -0.88 -0.94 -10.99
N TYR A 148 0.10 -1.68 -11.48
CA TYR A 148 1.36 -1.15 -12.02
C TYR A 148 1.29 -1.03 -13.55
N PRO A 149 1.00 0.18 -14.09
CA PRO A 149 0.70 0.38 -15.51
C PRO A 149 1.94 0.50 -16.40
N VAL A 150 3.13 0.75 -15.85
CA VAL A 150 4.37 0.91 -16.62
C VAL A 150 5.09 -0.43 -16.74
N ARG A 151 4.92 -1.08 -17.90
CA ARG A 151 5.42 -2.42 -18.20
C ARG A 151 6.30 -2.45 -19.44
N GLY A 152 7.03 -3.55 -19.61
CA GLY A 152 7.96 -3.80 -20.73
C GLY A 152 7.32 -3.60 -22.10
N ARG A 153 6.07 -4.05 -22.23
CA ARG A 153 5.32 -4.02 -23.48
C ARG A 153 4.38 -2.82 -23.65
N ALA A 154 4.04 -2.13 -22.57
CA ALA A 154 3.00 -1.10 -22.59
C ALA A 154 3.08 -0.15 -21.40
N PHE A 155 2.64 1.09 -21.63
CA PHE A 155 2.14 1.96 -20.57
C PHE A 155 0.61 2.03 -20.72
N ASP A 156 -0.11 1.32 -19.84
CA ASP A 156 -1.57 1.20 -19.89
C ASP A 156 -2.18 1.85 -18.65
N LEU A 157 -2.51 3.13 -18.77
CA LEU A 157 -3.08 3.89 -17.66
C LEU A 157 -4.49 3.40 -17.28
N ASP A 158 -5.24 2.84 -18.23
CA ASP A 158 -6.60 2.32 -18.02
C ASP A 158 -6.60 1.04 -17.16
N PHE A 159 -5.42 0.45 -16.89
CA PHE A 159 -5.30 -0.61 -15.90
C PHE A 159 -5.72 -0.14 -14.50
N ILE A 160 -5.50 1.13 -14.16
CA ILE A 160 -6.00 1.71 -12.90
C ILE A 160 -7.53 1.66 -12.86
N ASP A 161 -8.19 2.11 -13.93
CA ASP A 161 -9.64 2.16 -14.03
C ASP A 161 -10.26 0.77 -13.81
N ARG A 162 -9.77 -0.23 -14.56
CA ARG A 162 -10.28 -1.61 -14.47
C ARG A 162 -10.09 -2.21 -13.09
N THR A 163 -8.96 -1.94 -12.44
CA THR A 163 -8.68 -2.43 -11.09
C THR A 163 -9.59 -1.77 -10.06
N VAL A 164 -9.83 -0.46 -10.15
CA VAL A 164 -10.77 0.25 -9.26
C VAL A 164 -12.20 -0.26 -9.47
N GLU A 165 -12.65 -0.40 -10.72
CA GLU A 165 -13.98 -0.95 -11.03
C GLU A 165 -14.17 -2.36 -10.49
N ALA A 166 -13.16 -3.23 -10.63
CA ALA A 166 -13.19 -4.59 -10.08
C ALA A 166 -13.25 -4.60 -8.54
N ALA A 167 -12.53 -3.70 -7.88
CA ALA A 167 -12.53 -3.58 -6.42
C ALA A 167 -13.90 -3.10 -5.90
N VAL A 168 -14.48 -2.08 -6.56
CA VAL A 168 -15.83 -1.59 -6.23
C VAL A 168 -16.88 -2.69 -6.44
N ALA A 169 -16.80 -3.43 -7.55
CA ALA A 169 -17.68 -4.57 -7.80
C ALA A 169 -17.56 -5.68 -6.73
N ALA A 170 -16.36 -5.86 -6.15
CA ALA A 170 -16.11 -6.78 -5.05
C ALA A 170 -16.54 -6.27 -3.67
N GLY A 171 -17.09 -5.05 -3.60
CA GLY A 171 -17.65 -4.47 -2.38
C GLY A 171 -16.66 -3.60 -1.60
N ILE A 172 -15.62 -3.05 -2.24
CA ILE A 172 -14.70 -2.10 -1.63
C ILE A 172 -15.15 -0.67 -1.98
N PRO A 173 -15.61 0.13 -1.00
CA PRO A 173 -15.99 1.52 -1.23
C PRO A 173 -14.81 2.39 -1.65
N LEU A 174 -15.05 3.39 -2.52
CA LEU A 174 -14.01 4.31 -3.01
C LEU A 174 -13.28 5.05 -1.87
N ASP A 175 -14.00 5.43 -0.81
CA ASP A 175 -13.44 6.13 0.36
C ASP A 175 -12.55 5.23 1.25
N ARG A 176 -12.46 3.94 0.94
CA ARG A 176 -11.55 2.97 1.59
C ARG A 176 -10.40 2.52 0.70
N ILE A 177 -10.34 3.01 -0.55
CA ILE A 177 -9.26 2.67 -1.48
C ILE A 177 -8.06 3.59 -1.21
N VAL A 178 -6.91 2.95 -1.03
CA VAL A 178 -5.59 3.58 -0.96
C VAL A 178 -4.93 3.43 -2.33
N PRO A 179 -4.65 4.53 -3.04
CA PRO A 179 -3.85 4.50 -4.26
C PRO A 179 -2.45 3.93 -3.99
N VAL A 180 -2.05 2.88 -4.70
CA VAL A 180 -0.66 2.41 -4.69
C VAL A 180 0.00 2.77 -6.01
N PHE A 181 1.03 3.61 -5.94
CA PHE A 181 1.78 4.12 -7.06
C PHE A 181 2.99 3.24 -7.36
N GLN A 182 3.20 2.95 -8.64
CA GLN A 182 4.43 2.34 -9.12
C GLN A 182 5.60 3.30 -8.91
N ALA A 183 6.54 2.96 -8.02
CA ALA A 183 7.76 3.72 -7.77
C ALA A 183 9.03 2.86 -7.99
N PHE A 184 8.87 1.76 -8.72
CA PHE A 184 9.90 0.76 -8.99
C PHE A 184 9.83 0.25 -10.43
N GLY A 185 10.91 -0.40 -10.84
CA GLY A 185 10.94 -1.25 -12.02
C GLY A 185 12.36 -1.65 -12.40
N GLY A 186 12.49 -2.45 -13.44
CA GLY A 186 13.67 -3.30 -13.58
C GLY A 186 13.68 -4.39 -12.51
N GLY A 187 14.74 -5.20 -12.50
CA GLY A 187 14.84 -6.35 -11.58
C GLY A 187 14.16 -7.62 -12.11
N SER A 188 13.94 -8.56 -11.20
CA SER A 188 13.57 -9.94 -11.53
C SER A 188 12.08 -10.26 -11.37
N TRP A 189 11.27 -9.32 -10.87
CA TRP A 189 9.82 -9.47 -10.87
C TRP A 189 9.29 -9.60 -12.29
N LYS A 190 8.65 -10.72 -12.56
CA LYS A 190 7.97 -10.99 -13.82
C LYS A 190 6.48 -11.08 -13.54
N THR A 191 5.68 -10.39 -14.34
CA THR A 191 4.23 -10.57 -14.37
C THR A 191 3.88 -11.48 -15.53
N ARG A 192 2.87 -12.32 -15.36
CA ARG A 192 2.33 -13.13 -16.45
C ARG A 192 1.11 -12.46 -17.01
N THR A 193 1.11 -12.24 -18.31
CA THR A 193 -0.10 -11.84 -19.01
C THR A 193 -0.36 -12.82 -20.15
N GLY A 194 -1.32 -13.74 -19.94
CA GLY A 194 -1.48 -14.91 -20.79
C GLY A 194 -0.23 -15.81 -20.78
N ALA A 195 0.27 -16.19 -21.96
CA ALA A 195 1.45 -17.04 -22.11
C ALA A 195 2.79 -16.27 -22.10
N ALA A 196 2.77 -14.93 -22.10
CA ALA A 196 3.97 -14.10 -22.18
C ALA A 196 4.42 -13.60 -20.81
N THR A 197 5.74 -13.61 -20.61
CA THR A 197 6.41 -12.97 -19.47
C THR A 197 6.56 -11.48 -19.77
N ASP A 198 6.11 -10.63 -18.86
CA ASP A 198 6.25 -9.18 -18.92
C ASP A 198 7.02 -8.68 -17.69
N THR A 199 7.54 -7.46 -17.75
CA THR A 199 8.41 -6.88 -16.72
C THR A 199 7.93 -5.51 -16.30
N TYR A 200 8.09 -5.17 -15.03
CA TYR A 200 7.88 -3.80 -14.57
C TYR A 200 9.03 -2.89 -15.02
N ILE A 201 8.69 -1.69 -15.48
CA ILE A 201 9.66 -0.65 -15.85
C ILE A 201 9.51 0.52 -14.87
N LEU A 202 10.64 1.13 -14.48
CA LEU A 202 10.62 2.30 -13.62
C LEU A 202 9.90 3.45 -14.35
N PRO A 203 8.83 4.04 -13.77
CA PRO A 203 8.14 5.14 -14.41
C PRO A 203 9.05 6.35 -14.66
N THR A 204 8.84 7.03 -15.79
CA THR A 204 9.36 8.39 -15.96
C THR A 204 8.55 9.37 -15.10
N PRO A 205 9.06 10.59 -14.82
CA PRO A 205 8.27 11.63 -14.16
C PRO A 205 6.92 11.92 -14.82
N ASP A 206 6.87 11.97 -16.15
CA ASP A 206 5.62 12.23 -16.89
C ASP A 206 4.61 11.09 -16.75
N GLN A 207 5.08 9.84 -16.71
CA GLN A 207 4.22 8.69 -16.45
C GLN A 207 3.72 8.70 -15.01
N ALA A 208 4.57 9.02 -14.04
CA ALA A 208 4.18 9.14 -12.64
C ALA A 208 3.09 10.20 -12.44
N ASN A 209 3.25 11.38 -13.05
CA ASN A 209 2.25 12.45 -13.00
C ASN A 209 0.90 12.04 -13.62
N GLN A 210 0.92 11.26 -14.71
CA GLN A 210 -0.30 10.70 -15.29
C GLN A 210 -0.96 9.67 -14.37
N ILE A 211 -0.17 8.85 -13.67
CA ILE A 211 -0.66 7.89 -12.66
C ILE A 211 -1.31 8.63 -11.49
N PHE A 212 -0.67 9.67 -10.96
CA PHE A 212 -1.22 10.48 -9.86
C PHE A 212 -2.54 11.14 -10.28
N ALA A 213 -2.55 11.78 -11.45
CA ALA A 213 -3.73 12.43 -11.99
C ALA A 213 -4.88 11.44 -12.21
N ARG A 214 -4.58 10.22 -12.66
CA ARG A 214 -5.62 9.19 -12.84
C ARG A 214 -6.17 8.71 -11.51
N TRP A 215 -5.32 8.44 -10.52
CA TRP A 215 -5.80 8.05 -9.20
C TRP A 215 -6.68 9.12 -8.54
N ALA A 216 -6.35 10.40 -8.74
CA ALA A 216 -7.11 11.52 -8.21
C ALA A 216 -8.55 11.60 -8.75
N THR A 217 -8.88 10.98 -9.90
CA THR A 217 -10.27 10.92 -10.39
C THR A 217 -11.15 9.97 -9.59
N TYR A 218 -10.56 8.98 -8.90
CA TYR A 218 -11.28 7.99 -8.09
C TYR A 218 -11.19 8.26 -6.60
N SER A 219 -10.03 8.72 -6.14
CA SER A 219 -9.76 9.05 -4.74
C SER A 219 -8.99 10.37 -4.68
N PRO A 220 -9.68 11.53 -4.77
CA PRO A 220 -9.04 12.85 -4.78
C PRO A 220 -8.46 13.26 -3.43
N ALA A 221 -8.92 12.64 -2.33
CA ALA A 221 -8.46 12.89 -0.97
C ALA A 221 -8.43 11.58 -0.18
N PRO A 222 -7.54 10.63 -0.54
CA PRO A 222 -7.45 9.37 0.19
C PRO A 222 -6.93 9.62 1.60
N VAL A 223 -7.20 8.70 2.53
CA VAL A 223 -6.64 8.79 3.89
C VAL A 223 -5.11 8.81 3.85
N PHE A 224 -4.53 8.01 2.95
CA PHE A 224 -3.13 8.09 2.54
C PHE A 224 -2.95 7.49 1.14
N ASP A 225 -1.85 7.82 0.48
CA ASP A 225 -1.39 7.14 -0.73
C ASP A 225 -0.05 6.40 -0.49
N PHE A 226 0.29 5.47 -1.37
CA PHE A 226 1.40 4.54 -1.16
C PHE A 226 2.31 4.46 -2.39
N ALA A 227 3.54 4.98 -2.28
CA ALA A 227 4.61 4.66 -3.23
C ALA A 227 5.24 3.28 -2.94
N TYR A 228 5.03 2.31 -3.83
CA TYR A 228 5.72 1.02 -3.77
C TYR A 228 6.89 1.05 -4.77
N ALA A 229 8.16 1.08 -4.36
CA ALA A 229 8.68 1.14 -3.00
C ALA A 229 9.94 2.00 -2.93
N TRP A 230 10.34 2.38 -1.70
CA TRP A 230 11.64 3.02 -1.48
C TRP A 230 12.76 1.99 -1.34
N GLY A 231 12.49 0.87 -0.66
CA GLY A 231 13.39 -0.28 -0.56
C GLY A 231 13.31 -1.19 -1.79
N SER A 232 14.40 -1.92 -2.08
CA SER A 232 14.38 -2.94 -3.14
C SER A 232 13.61 -4.16 -2.69
N GLN A 233 12.87 -4.76 -3.62
CA GLN A 233 12.15 -6.02 -3.39
C GLN A 233 12.81 -7.19 -4.13
N ASN A 234 13.32 -6.97 -5.35
CA ASN A 234 13.86 -8.05 -6.17
C ASN A 234 14.85 -7.57 -7.24
N GLY A 235 15.89 -6.83 -6.79
CA GLY A 235 16.94 -6.31 -7.67
C GLY A 235 16.48 -5.16 -8.58
N ASP A 236 15.32 -4.60 -8.30
CA ASP A 236 14.70 -3.47 -8.97
C ASP A 236 15.44 -2.15 -8.74
N ILE A 237 15.26 -1.22 -9.68
CA ILE A 237 15.46 0.19 -9.43
C ILE A 237 14.19 0.67 -8.70
N LYS A 238 14.38 1.28 -7.55
CA LYS A 238 13.36 1.69 -6.58
C LYS A 238 13.51 3.17 -6.29
N LEU A 239 12.52 3.77 -5.64
CA LEU A 239 12.52 5.20 -5.35
C LEU A 239 13.71 5.65 -4.52
N GLY A 240 14.25 4.79 -3.65
CA GLY A 240 15.45 5.03 -2.83
C GLY A 240 16.78 4.85 -3.57
N SER A 241 16.79 4.40 -4.83
CA SER A 241 18.01 4.22 -5.62
C SER A 241 18.74 5.55 -5.91
N THR A 242 20.05 5.49 -6.12
CA THR A 242 20.89 6.64 -6.47
C THR A 242 21.06 6.85 -7.98
N SER A 243 20.38 6.05 -8.82
CA SER A 243 20.44 6.23 -10.27
C SER A 243 19.75 7.55 -10.69
N PRO A 244 20.20 8.17 -11.81
CA PRO A 244 19.59 9.41 -12.30
C PRO A 244 18.07 9.30 -12.52
N GLU A 245 17.58 8.16 -12.98
CA GLU A 245 16.16 7.91 -13.26
C GLU A 245 15.35 7.88 -11.95
N ALA A 246 15.86 7.19 -10.92
CA ALA A 246 15.22 7.14 -9.62
C ALA A 246 15.20 8.52 -8.93
N ILE A 247 16.26 9.31 -9.09
CA ILE A 247 16.32 10.68 -8.58
C ILE A 247 15.25 11.56 -9.25
N LYS A 248 15.11 11.48 -10.57
CA LYS A 248 14.07 12.21 -11.31
C LYS A 248 12.67 11.79 -10.87
N LEU A 249 12.42 10.49 -10.73
CA LEU A 249 11.14 9.97 -10.24
C LEU A 249 10.85 10.46 -8.81
N ARG A 250 11.85 10.43 -7.92
CA ARG A 250 11.72 10.94 -6.55
C ARG A 250 11.33 12.42 -6.50
N LEU A 251 11.80 13.23 -7.45
CA LEU A 251 11.39 14.63 -7.54
C LEU A 251 9.91 14.78 -7.93
N ALA A 252 9.39 13.92 -8.82
CA ALA A 252 7.96 13.91 -9.15
C ALA A 252 7.09 13.52 -7.95
N PHE A 253 7.48 12.47 -7.21
CA PHE A 253 6.81 12.11 -5.95
C PHE A 253 6.89 13.24 -4.92
N LYS A 254 8.04 13.91 -4.79
CA LYS A 254 8.17 15.04 -3.86
C LYS A 254 7.22 16.19 -4.22
N ALA A 255 7.07 16.52 -5.50
CA ALA A 255 6.10 17.51 -5.94
C ALA A 255 4.68 17.09 -5.54
N HIS A 256 4.25 15.88 -5.93
CA HIS A 256 2.95 15.31 -5.54
C HIS A 256 2.70 15.35 -4.03
N ASN A 257 3.67 14.92 -3.22
CA ASN A 257 3.55 14.83 -1.76
C ASN A 257 3.51 16.19 -1.03
N THR A 258 3.85 17.29 -1.72
CA THR A 258 3.91 18.63 -1.11
C THR A 258 2.89 19.62 -1.68
N GLU A 259 2.16 19.23 -2.73
CA GLU A 259 1.10 20.01 -3.36
C GLU A 259 -0.30 19.73 -2.76
N GLN A 260 -0.42 18.73 -1.87
CA GLN A 260 -1.68 18.24 -1.28
C GLN A 260 -1.89 18.70 0.17
#